data_AF-A0A952GFL0-F1
#
_entry.id   AF-A0A952GFL0-F1
#
_cell.length_a   1.000
_cell.length_b   1.000
_cell.length_c   1.000
_cell.angle_alpha   90.00
_cell.angle_beta   90.00
_cell.angle_gamma   90.00
#
_symmetry.space_group_name_H-M   'P 1'
#
loop_
_entity.id
_entity.type
_entity.pdbx_description
1 polymer ?
#
loop_
_entity_poly.entity_id
_entity_poly.type
_entity_poly.pdbx_seq_one_letter_code
_entity_poly.pdbx_strand_id
1 'polypeptide(L)'
;MARITLEWEGDARGIPHVLHAIGTGPGGDSVATVATQTPSPVTGPTLVAGARAARTTIYLKLLMALSGLFFVGFVLTHMYGNLKAFAGHDAFNAYAEHIRTLGTPFLPYSGALWIMRVLLIASLVVHVACAAALWRRAKQARTVRYQVKKHTGAIFASRLMRWGGVTILLFVIWHLLNFTIGKVNVQGGPTNDPYNLLVDTFDTWWLTLIYLVAMAMLGAHLHHGTWSAFQTLGLTGTARARTRAKRLAFVLAFVVTVGFSIVPIFVLAGVISK
;
A
#
# COMPACT_ATOMS: atom_id res chain seq x y z
N MET A 1 14.28 -18.41 -60.81
CA MET A 1 13.96 -17.88 -59.46
C MET A 1 12.55 -17.30 -59.51
N ALA A 2 11.59 -17.90 -58.81
CA ALA A 2 10.24 -17.36 -58.72
C ALA A 2 10.23 -16.14 -57.78
N ARG A 3 9.67 -15.03 -58.23
CA ARG A 3 9.51 -13.79 -57.45
C ARG A 3 8.10 -13.81 -56.86
N ILE A 4 7.98 -13.76 -55.53
CA ILE A 4 6.69 -13.61 -54.84
C ILE A 4 6.58 -12.14 -54.44
N THR A 5 5.58 -11.45 -54.97
CA THR A 5 5.20 -10.09 -54.54
C THR A 5 3.99 -10.18 -53.61
N LEU A 6 4.08 -9.50 -52.47
CA LEU A 6 3.01 -9.40 -51.48
C LEU A 6 2.43 -7.98 -51.55
N GLU A 7 1.16 -7.87 -51.94
CA GLU A 7 0.43 -6.61 -51.97
C GLU A 7 -0.60 -6.57 -50.83
N TRP A 8 -0.70 -5.41 -50.19
CA TRP A 8 -1.60 -5.16 -49.06
C TRP A 8 -2.62 -4.10 -49.47
N GLU A 9 -3.91 -4.43 -49.36
CA GLU A 9 -4.99 -3.48 -49.56
C GLU A 9 -5.74 -3.25 -48.23
N GLY A 10 -5.84 -1.99 -47.82
CA GLY A 10 -6.46 -1.57 -46.56
C GLY A 10 -7.76 -0.81 -46.79
N ASP A 11 -8.73 -0.96 -45.88
CA ASP A 11 -9.93 -0.10 -45.88
C ASP A 11 -9.60 1.32 -45.36
N ALA A 12 -10.58 2.24 -45.40
CA ALA A 12 -10.41 3.63 -44.93
C ALA A 12 -9.99 3.79 -43.45
N ARG A 13 -9.90 2.70 -42.68
CA ARG A 13 -9.42 2.64 -41.29
C ARG A 13 -8.03 2.01 -41.17
N GLY A 14 -7.35 1.70 -42.28
CA GLY A 14 -5.98 1.20 -42.31
C GLY A 14 -5.81 -0.23 -41.80
N ILE A 15 -6.89 -1.02 -41.76
CA ILE A 15 -6.83 -2.43 -41.35
C ILE A 15 -6.61 -3.27 -42.61
N PRO A 16 -5.49 -4.01 -42.72
CA PRO A 16 -5.24 -4.88 -43.87
C PRO A 16 -6.15 -6.10 -43.79
N HIS A 17 -6.91 -6.37 -44.86
CA HIS A 17 -7.90 -7.46 -44.88
C HIS A 17 -7.61 -8.57 -45.88
N VAL A 18 -6.71 -8.37 -46.85
CA VAL A 18 -6.42 -9.38 -47.87
C VAL A 18 -4.92 -9.43 -48.18
N LEU A 19 -4.36 -10.64 -48.16
CA LEU A 19 -3.01 -10.94 -48.64
C LEU A 19 -3.14 -11.59 -50.03
N HIS A 20 -2.75 -10.86 -51.08
CA HIS A 20 -2.62 -11.45 -52.41
C HIS A 20 -1.18 -11.94 -52.58
N ALA A 21 -0.99 -13.26 -52.68
CA ALA A 21 0.26 -13.86 -53.08
C ALA A 21 0.18 -14.24 -54.57
N ILE A 22 0.85 -13.47 -55.42
CA ILE A 22 0.91 -13.74 -56.86
C ILE A 22 2.22 -14.47 -57.14
N GLY A 23 2.13 -15.73 -57.58
CA GLY A 23 3.28 -16.51 -58.03
C GLY A 23 3.27 -16.63 -59.56
N THR A 24 4.37 -16.24 -60.22
CA THR A 24 4.56 -16.47 -61.66
C THR A 24 5.28 -17.79 -61.88
N GLY A 25 4.61 -18.76 -62.51
CA GLY A 25 5.23 -20.01 -62.98
C GLY A 25 6.06 -19.81 -64.26
N PRO A 26 6.89 -20.79 -64.68
CA PRO A 26 7.78 -20.67 -65.85
C PRO A 26 7.11 -20.58 -67.24
N GLY A 27 5.82 -20.25 -67.31
CA GLY A 27 5.03 -20.27 -68.55
C GLY A 27 4.09 -19.07 -68.76
N GLY A 28 4.21 -17.99 -67.97
CA GLY A 28 3.42 -16.76 -68.18
C GLY A 28 2.00 -16.77 -67.61
N ASP A 29 1.46 -17.92 -67.21
CA ASP A 29 0.12 -17.99 -66.61
C ASP A 29 0.18 -17.69 -65.10
N SER A 30 -0.39 -16.55 -64.71
CA SER A 30 -0.53 -16.14 -63.30
C SER A 30 -1.81 -16.74 -62.69
N VAL A 31 -1.65 -17.71 -61.78
CA VAL A 31 -2.77 -18.27 -60.99
C VAL A 31 -2.87 -17.50 -59.67
N ALA A 32 -3.90 -16.67 -59.52
CA ALA A 32 -4.19 -15.99 -58.26
C ALA A 32 -5.01 -16.90 -57.34
N THR A 33 -4.43 -17.36 -56.22
CA THR A 33 -5.19 -18.03 -55.15
C THR A 33 -5.68 -16.96 -54.17
N VAL A 34 -6.96 -16.60 -54.25
CA VAL A 34 -7.59 -15.67 -53.30
C VAL A 34 -8.00 -16.45 -52.05
N ALA A 35 -7.26 -16.28 -50.95
CA ALA A 35 -7.65 -16.78 -49.64
C ALA A 35 -8.51 -15.73 -48.92
N THR A 36 -9.83 -15.88 -48.98
CA THR A 36 -10.77 -15.01 -48.26
C THR A 36 -10.72 -15.36 -46.77
N GLN A 37 -10.05 -14.54 -45.93
CA GLN A 37 -10.22 -14.64 -44.48
C GLN A 37 -11.51 -13.94 -44.07
N THR A 38 -12.51 -14.70 -43.65
CA THR A 38 -13.72 -14.15 -43.03
C THR A 38 -13.32 -13.47 -41.72
N PRO A 39 -13.62 -12.17 -41.50
CA PRO A 39 -13.32 -11.52 -40.23
C PRO A 39 -14.10 -12.23 -39.13
N SER A 40 -13.36 -12.77 -38.14
CA SER A 40 -13.99 -13.30 -36.94
C SER A 40 -14.76 -12.17 -36.24
N PRO A 41 -16.01 -12.39 -35.80
CA PRO A 41 -16.78 -11.35 -35.13
C PRO A 41 -16.01 -10.87 -33.90
N VAL A 42 -15.65 -9.59 -33.88
CA VAL A 42 -15.03 -8.94 -32.72
C VAL A 42 -16.08 -8.87 -31.62
N THR A 43 -16.11 -9.87 -30.75
CA THR A 43 -16.91 -9.83 -29.53
C THR A 43 -16.32 -8.74 -28.63
N GLY A 44 -16.97 -7.58 -28.60
CA GLY A 44 -16.67 -6.54 -27.61
C GLY A 44 -16.79 -7.10 -26.18
N PRO A 45 -16.12 -6.47 -25.19
CA PRO A 45 -16.18 -6.94 -23.81
C PRO A 45 -17.63 -6.93 -23.31
N THR A 46 -18.21 -8.13 -23.15
CA THR A 46 -19.53 -8.29 -22.57
C THR A 46 -19.43 -8.12 -21.06
N LEU A 47 -20.23 -7.22 -20.48
CA LEU A 47 -20.34 -7.11 -19.04
C LEU A 47 -21.01 -8.39 -18.52
N VAL A 48 -20.30 -9.16 -17.70
CA VAL A 48 -20.85 -10.38 -17.09
C VAL A 48 -22.04 -10.00 -16.21
N ALA A 49 -23.24 -10.37 -16.65
CA ALA A 49 -24.47 -10.18 -15.90
C ALA A 49 -24.33 -10.86 -14.51
N GLY A 50 -24.54 -10.09 -13.44
CA GLY A 50 -24.46 -10.58 -12.04
C GLY A 50 -23.15 -10.28 -11.29
N ALA A 51 -22.17 -9.60 -11.90
CA ALA A 51 -21.00 -9.11 -11.18
C ALA A 51 -21.36 -7.93 -10.25
N ARG A 52 -21.76 -8.23 -9.00
CA ARG A 52 -21.98 -7.21 -7.95
C ARG A 52 -20.77 -6.27 -7.89
N ALA A 53 -20.96 -4.95 -7.93
CA ALA A 53 -19.85 -3.97 -7.95
C ALA A 53 -18.80 -4.18 -6.85
N ALA A 54 -19.25 -4.65 -5.66
CA ALA A 54 -18.42 -5.04 -4.53
C ALA A 54 -17.45 -6.23 -4.79
N ARG A 55 -17.66 -7.00 -5.86
CA ARG A 55 -16.79 -8.11 -6.28
C ARG A 55 -15.71 -7.69 -7.27
N THR A 56 -15.74 -6.46 -7.78
CA THR A 56 -14.76 -6.01 -8.77
C THR A 56 -13.39 -5.73 -8.14
N THR A 57 -12.32 -6.00 -8.87
CA THR A 57 -10.94 -5.72 -8.42
C THR A 57 -10.71 -4.22 -8.20
N ILE A 58 -11.46 -3.36 -8.90
CA ILE A 58 -11.40 -1.91 -8.75
C ILE A 58 -11.93 -1.49 -7.37
N TYR A 59 -13.10 -1.98 -6.98
CA TYR A 59 -13.70 -1.66 -5.68
C TYR A 59 -12.78 -2.04 -4.50
N LEU A 60 -12.17 -3.23 -4.54
CA LEU A 60 -11.21 -3.66 -3.52
C LEU A 60 -9.97 -2.76 -3.43
N LYS A 61 -9.44 -2.31 -4.57
CA LYS A 61 -8.31 -1.37 -4.59
C LYS A 61 -8.70 -0.02 -4.00
N LEU A 62 -9.90 0.48 -4.31
CA LEU A 62 -10.39 1.74 -3.76
C LEU A 62 -10.56 1.67 -2.24
N LEU A 63 -11.21 0.63 -1.71
CA LEU A 63 -11.32 0.42 -0.26
C LEU A 63 -9.96 0.29 0.42
N MET A 64 -9.02 -0.44 -0.19
CA MET A 64 -7.65 -0.57 0.31
C MET A 64 -6.91 0.78 0.33
N ALA A 65 -7.09 1.61 -0.70
CA ALA A 65 -6.49 2.94 -0.79
C ALA A 65 -7.08 3.91 0.26
N LEU A 66 -8.40 3.92 0.43
CA LEU A 66 -9.08 4.81 1.39
C LEU A 66 -8.74 4.44 2.83
N SER A 67 -8.83 3.15 3.19
CA SER A 67 -8.40 2.67 4.52
C SER A 67 -6.92 2.93 4.78
N GLY A 68 -6.06 2.77 3.77
CA GLY A 68 -4.64 3.10 3.87
C GLY A 68 -4.38 4.59 4.09
N LEU A 69 -5.11 5.47 3.40
CA LEU A 69 -4.99 6.92 3.56
C LEU A 69 -5.51 7.40 4.94
N PHE A 70 -6.56 6.75 5.46
CA PHE A 70 -6.99 6.97 6.84
C PHE A 70 -5.88 6.61 7.84
N PHE A 71 -5.20 5.47 7.63
CA PHE A 71 -4.03 5.12 8.45
C PHE A 71 -2.90 6.12 8.33
N VAL A 72 -2.64 6.68 7.14
CA VAL A 72 -1.64 7.74 6.95
C VAL A 72 -1.96 8.95 7.85
N GLY A 73 -3.20 9.42 7.86
CA GLY A 73 -3.62 10.52 8.73
C GLY A 73 -3.45 10.20 10.22
N PHE A 74 -3.81 8.98 10.61
CA PHE A 74 -3.62 8.50 11.99
C PHE A 74 -2.15 8.45 12.38
N VAL A 75 -1.27 7.83 11.59
CA VAL A 75 0.15 7.71 11.96
C VAL A 75 0.85 9.07 12.02
N LEU A 76 0.46 10.04 11.20
CA LEU A 76 0.98 11.41 11.30
C LEU A 76 0.56 12.09 12.60
N THR A 77 -0.72 11.99 12.97
CA THR A 77 -1.24 12.55 14.22
C THR A 77 -0.65 11.83 15.44
N HIS A 78 -0.49 10.51 15.34
CA HIS A 78 0.12 9.69 16.37
C HIS A 78 1.61 10.05 16.54
N MET A 79 2.34 10.26 15.44
CA MET A 79 3.74 10.72 15.48
C MET A 79 3.85 12.08 16.17
N TYR A 80 3.00 13.04 15.79
CA TYR A 80 2.96 14.34 16.44
C TYR A 80 2.79 14.23 17.96
N GLY A 81 1.89 13.36 18.42
CA GLY A 81 1.71 13.08 19.84
C GLY A 81 2.96 12.47 20.49
N ASN A 82 3.62 11.52 19.84
CA ASN A 82 4.83 10.89 20.36
C ASN A 82 6.01 11.89 20.44
N LEU A 83 6.13 12.81 19.49
CA LEU A 83 7.15 13.86 19.51
C LEU A 83 7.00 14.83 20.69
N LYS A 84 5.84 14.87 21.37
CA LYS A 84 5.71 15.62 22.63
C LYS A 84 6.59 15.08 23.74
N ALA A 85 7.16 13.87 23.62
CA ALA A 85 8.12 13.35 24.59
C ALA A 85 9.35 14.27 24.75
N PHE A 86 9.74 14.99 23.69
CA PHE A 86 10.82 15.99 23.77
C PHE A 86 10.47 17.23 24.60
N ALA A 87 9.18 17.47 24.85
CA ALA A 87 8.72 18.57 25.69
C ALA A 87 8.61 18.19 27.18
N GLY A 88 9.00 16.96 27.55
CA GLY A 88 9.02 16.48 28.92
C GLY A 88 7.71 15.83 29.37
N HIS A 89 7.75 15.37 30.63
CA HIS A 89 6.71 14.55 31.27
C HIS A 89 5.34 15.22 31.28
N ASP A 90 5.25 16.44 31.82
CA ASP A 90 3.98 17.17 31.96
C ASP A 90 3.32 17.46 30.61
N ALA A 91 4.11 17.89 29.61
CA ALA A 91 3.58 18.21 28.28
C ALA A 91 3.04 16.96 27.55
N PHE A 92 3.71 15.82 27.71
CA PHE A 92 3.27 14.55 27.13
C PHE A 92 1.99 14.05 27.80
N ASN A 93 1.96 14.06 29.14
CA ASN A 93 0.82 13.57 29.91
C ASN A 93 -0.39 14.49 29.78
N ALA A 94 -0.20 15.82 29.73
CA ALA A 94 -1.26 16.77 29.43
C ALA A 94 -1.85 16.56 28.03
N TYR A 95 -1.01 16.28 27.03
CA TYR A 95 -1.50 15.94 25.69
C TYR A 95 -2.28 14.62 25.69
N ALA A 96 -1.79 13.59 26.38
CA ALA A 96 -2.50 12.31 26.52
C ALA A 96 -3.87 12.50 27.16
N GLU A 97 -3.98 13.38 28.16
CA GLU A 97 -5.23 13.70 28.84
C GLU A 97 -6.17 14.53 27.97
N HIS A 98 -5.65 15.52 27.26
CA HIS A 98 -6.43 16.34 26.34
C HIS A 98 -7.20 15.48 25.34
N ILE A 99 -6.58 14.44 24.77
CA ILE A 99 -7.24 13.55 23.82
C ILE A 99 -8.40 12.77 24.48
N ARG A 100 -8.33 12.46 25.78
CA ARG A 100 -9.45 11.83 26.52
C ARG A 100 -10.60 12.80 26.74
N THR A 101 -10.31 14.09 26.89
CA THR A 101 -11.32 15.13 27.08
C THR A 101 -11.81 15.78 25.77
N LEU A 102 -11.28 15.38 24.61
CA LEU A 102 -11.70 15.94 23.32
C LEU A 102 -13.21 15.74 23.10
N GLY A 103 -13.92 16.85 22.92
CA GLY A 103 -15.36 16.87 22.64
C GLY A 103 -16.27 16.85 23.86
N THR A 104 -15.75 16.99 25.08
CA THR A 104 -16.60 17.20 26.27
C THR A 104 -17.24 18.60 26.25
N PRO A 105 -18.50 18.76 26.71
CA PRO A 105 -19.41 17.76 27.28
C PRO A 105 -20.26 16.99 26.25
N PHE A 106 -20.18 17.30 24.94
CA PHE A 106 -20.98 16.63 23.91
C PHE A 106 -20.72 15.11 23.82
N LEU A 107 -19.48 14.70 24.09
CA LEU A 107 -19.06 13.31 24.22
C LEU A 107 -18.59 13.03 25.65
N PRO A 108 -18.76 11.79 26.16
CA PRO A 108 -18.25 11.41 27.47
C PRO A 108 -16.72 11.41 27.49
N TYR A 109 -16.13 11.34 28.69
CA TYR A 109 -14.69 11.14 28.86
C TYR A 109 -14.22 9.93 28.07
N SER A 110 -13.16 10.10 27.27
CA SER A 110 -12.63 9.13 26.29
C SER A 110 -13.60 8.74 25.16
N GLY A 111 -14.71 9.45 24.96
CA GLY A 111 -15.70 9.17 23.91
C GLY A 111 -15.10 9.32 22.50
N ALA A 112 -14.42 10.44 22.23
CA ALA A 112 -13.72 10.67 20.95
C ALA A 112 -12.65 9.59 20.68
N LEU A 113 -11.93 9.16 21.72
CA LEU A 113 -10.94 8.08 21.62
C LEU A 113 -11.56 6.75 21.21
N TRP A 114 -12.71 6.39 21.79
CA TRP A 114 -13.40 5.15 21.44
C TRP A 114 -13.89 5.15 20.00
N ILE A 115 -14.44 6.27 19.52
CA ILE A 115 -14.83 6.43 18.11
C ILE A 115 -13.61 6.20 17.21
N MET A 116 -12.48 6.85 17.50
CA MET A 116 -11.26 6.67 16.72
C MET A 116 -10.74 5.23 16.76
N ARG A 117 -10.80 4.54 17.92
CA ARG A 117 -10.41 3.12 18.03
C ARG A 117 -11.26 2.21 17.17
N VAL A 118 -12.59 2.37 17.20
CA VAL A 118 -13.51 1.57 16.38
C VAL A 118 -13.24 1.81 14.89
N LEU A 119 -13.03 3.07 14.48
CA LEU A 119 -12.71 3.40 13.08
C LEU A 119 -11.36 2.81 12.63
N LEU A 120 -10.34 2.81 13.50
CA LEU A 120 -9.05 2.21 13.20
C LEU A 120 -9.13 0.69 13.07
N ILE A 121 -9.87 0.02 13.96
CA ILE A 121 -10.09 -1.43 13.89
C ILE A 121 -10.85 -1.79 12.62
N ALA A 122 -11.95 -1.09 12.32
CA ALA A 122 -12.71 -1.29 11.10
C ALA A 122 -11.84 -1.09 9.85
N SER A 123 -11.05 -0.01 9.82
CA SER A 123 -10.11 0.27 8.74
C SER A 123 -9.04 -0.82 8.60
N LEU A 124 -8.56 -1.38 9.71
CA LEU A 124 -7.53 -2.43 9.71
C LEU A 124 -8.07 -3.71 9.09
N VAL A 125 -9.26 -4.11 9.53
CA VAL A 125 -9.96 -5.28 9.00
C VAL A 125 -10.19 -5.11 7.50
N VAL A 126 -10.73 -3.96 7.06
CA VAL A 126 -10.95 -3.67 5.63
C VAL A 126 -9.65 -3.71 4.84
N HIS A 127 -8.60 -3.07 5.35
CA HIS A 127 -7.30 -2.97 4.68
C HIS A 127 -6.66 -4.35 4.47
N VAL A 128 -6.59 -5.15 5.54
CA VAL A 128 -6.01 -6.51 5.51
C VAL A 128 -6.87 -7.46 4.68
N ALA A 129 -8.20 -7.40 4.78
CA ALA A 129 -9.10 -8.23 4.00
C ALA A 129 -8.98 -7.93 2.49
N CYS A 130 -8.92 -6.65 2.10
CA CYS A 130 -8.71 -6.25 0.71
C CYS A 130 -7.34 -6.69 0.20
N ALA A 131 -6.28 -6.51 0.99
CA ALA A 131 -4.93 -6.95 0.64
C ALA A 131 -4.88 -8.48 0.42
N ALA A 132 -5.48 -9.26 1.31
CA ALA A 132 -5.57 -10.72 1.18
C ALA A 132 -6.42 -11.16 -0.02
N ALA A 133 -7.54 -10.49 -0.29
CA ALA A 133 -8.38 -10.77 -1.46
C ALA A 133 -7.64 -10.48 -2.77
N LEU A 134 -6.97 -9.33 -2.89
CA LEU A 134 -6.18 -8.95 -4.06
C LEU A 134 -4.99 -9.88 -4.27
N TRP A 135 -4.30 -10.28 -3.19
CA TRP A 135 -3.21 -11.24 -3.27
C TRP A 135 -3.67 -12.61 -3.77
N ARG A 136 -4.79 -13.13 -3.25
CA ARG A 136 -5.38 -14.40 -3.70
C ARG A 136 -5.74 -14.36 -5.18
N ARG A 137 -6.41 -13.29 -5.63
CA ARG A 137 -6.75 -13.08 -7.05
C ARG A 137 -5.51 -13.02 -7.94
N ALA A 138 -4.48 -12.29 -7.52
CA ALA A 138 -3.21 -12.21 -8.26
C ALA A 138 -2.46 -13.54 -8.32
N LYS A 139 -2.60 -14.39 -7.30
CA LYS A 139 -2.04 -15.75 -7.28
C LYS A 139 -2.81 -16.69 -8.21
N GLN A 140 -4.14 -16.65 -8.20
CA GLN A 140 -4.99 -17.48 -9.06
C GLN A 140 -4.86 -17.13 -10.55
N ALA A 141 -4.68 -15.86 -10.88
CA ALA A 141 -4.47 -15.41 -12.26
C ALA A 141 -3.11 -15.81 -12.87
N ARG A 142 -2.18 -16.37 -12.07
CA ARG A 142 -0.89 -16.88 -12.59
C ARG A 142 -1.05 -18.32 -13.06
N THR A 143 -1.44 -18.49 -14.33
CA THR A 143 -1.60 -19.80 -14.98
C THR A 143 -0.29 -20.39 -15.54
N VAL A 144 0.72 -19.56 -15.83
CA VAL A 144 2.04 -20.02 -16.30
C VAL A 144 3.13 -19.48 -15.37
N ARG A 145 3.98 -20.37 -14.85
CA ARG A 145 5.14 -20.00 -14.01
C ARG A 145 6.17 -19.31 -14.92
N TYR A 146 6.65 -18.14 -14.53
CA TYR A 146 7.64 -17.37 -15.31
C TYR A 146 8.85 -18.25 -15.67
N GLN A 147 9.06 -18.51 -16.97
CA GLN A 147 10.10 -19.43 -17.46
C GLN A 147 11.53 -18.86 -17.30
N VAL A 148 11.67 -17.56 -17.01
CA VAL A 148 12.96 -16.91 -16.72
C VAL A 148 12.85 -16.09 -15.44
N LYS A 149 13.45 -16.55 -14.34
CA LYS A 149 13.54 -15.77 -13.09
C LYS A 149 14.59 -14.67 -13.24
N LYS A 150 14.27 -13.54 -13.88
CA LYS A 150 15.10 -12.33 -13.73
C LYS A 150 14.91 -11.78 -12.32
N HIS A 151 15.97 -11.81 -11.50
CA HIS A 151 16.01 -11.12 -10.20
C HIS A 151 15.89 -9.61 -10.43
N THR A 152 14.67 -9.09 -10.33
CA THR A 152 14.38 -7.67 -10.54
C THR A 152 13.93 -7.03 -9.23
N GLY A 153 14.16 -5.72 -9.08
CA GLY A 153 13.70 -4.94 -7.93
C GLY A 153 12.19 -5.08 -7.65
N ALA A 154 11.38 -5.40 -8.67
CA ALA A 154 9.96 -5.68 -8.53
C ALA A 154 9.66 -6.91 -7.65
N ILE A 155 10.50 -7.95 -7.69
CA ILE A 155 10.34 -9.15 -6.85
C ILE A 155 10.62 -8.79 -5.39
N PHE A 156 11.68 -8.02 -5.14
CA PHE A 156 12.04 -7.55 -3.80
C PHE A 156 10.95 -6.67 -3.20
N ALA A 157 10.48 -5.66 -3.94
CA ALA A 157 9.39 -4.78 -3.51
C ALA A 157 8.10 -5.56 -3.21
N SER A 158 7.73 -6.54 -4.05
CA SER A 158 6.56 -7.39 -3.79
C SER A 158 6.73 -8.27 -2.54
N ARG A 159 7.96 -8.70 -2.22
CA ARG A 159 8.24 -9.50 -1.02
C ARG A 159 8.16 -8.62 0.23
N LEU A 160 8.73 -7.42 0.16
CA LEU A 160 8.72 -6.43 1.24
C LEU A 160 7.30 -5.96 1.57
N MET A 161 6.42 -5.81 0.57
CA MET A 161 5.01 -5.47 0.84
C MET A 161 4.26 -6.56 1.62
N ARG A 162 4.53 -7.85 1.33
CA ARG A 162 3.85 -8.97 2.00
C ARG A 162 4.39 -9.16 3.41
N TRP A 163 5.70 -9.36 3.52
CA TRP A 163 6.33 -9.61 4.81
C TRP A 163 6.32 -8.36 5.68
N GLY A 164 6.57 -7.18 5.12
CA GLY A 164 6.44 -5.92 5.85
C GLY A 164 5.01 -5.71 6.36
N GLY A 165 3.97 -6.03 5.58
CA GLY A 165 2.59 -5.97 6.06
C GLY A 165 2.31 -6.91 7.24
N VAL A 166 2.82 -8.15 7.19
CA VAL A 166 2.72 -9.11 8.31
C VAL A 166 3.50 -8.63 9.53
N THR A 167 4.73 -8.13 9.34
CA THR A 167 5.56 -7.57 10.41
C THR A 167 4.86 -6.40 11.09
N ILE A 168 4.26 -5.47 10.32
CA ILE A 168 3.50 -4.35 10.86
C ILE A 168 2.28 -4.84 11.63
N LEU A 169 1.56 -5.86 11.15
CA LEU A 169 0.41 -6.41 11.86
C LEU A 169 0.81 -6.98 13.23
N LEU A 170 1.88 -7.78 13.27
CA LEU A 170 2.43 -8.31 14.52
C LEU A 170 2.91 -7.19 15.44
N PHE A 171 3.59 -6.19 14.88
CA PHE A 171 4.03 -5.01 15.62
C PHE A 171 2.86 -4.23 16.21
N VAL A 172 1.76 -4.03 15.49
CA VAL A 172 0.57 -3.33 16.01
C VAL A 172 -0.05 -4.09 17.18
N ILE A 173 -0.11 -5.42 17.12
CA ILE A 173 -0.59 -6.24 18.24
C ILE A 173 0.31 -6.01 19.47
N TRP A 174 1.63 -6.15 19.30
CA TRP A 174 2.59 -5.89 20.37
C TRP A 174 2.47 -4.45 20.92
N HIS A 175 2.41 -3.46 20.04
CA HIS A 175 2.30 -2.05 20.38
C HIS A 175 1.03 -1.74 21.20
N LEU A 176 -0.11 -2.33 20.83
CA LEU A 176 -1.35 -2.20 21.59
C LEU A 176 -1.26 -2.87 22.97
N LEU A 177 -0.63 -4.04 23.06
CA LEU A 177 -0.39 -4.69 24.35
C LEU A 177 0.56 -3.84 25.22
N ASN A 178 1.59 -3.26 24.64
CA ASN A 178 2.60 -2.49 25.34
C ASN A 178 2.06 -1.16 25.90
N PHE A 179 1.26 -0.42 25.14
CA PHE A 179 0.87 0.96 25.50
C PHE A 179 -0.62 1.21 25.72
N THR A 180 -1.51 0.35 25.20
CA THR A 180 -2.96 0.67 25.17
C THR A 180 -3.79 -0.27 26.04
N ILE A 181 -3.62 -1.59 25.88
CA ILE A 181 -4.48 -2.60 26.49
C ILE A 181 -3.78 -3.22 27.70
N GLY A 182 -2.64 -3.89 27.49
CA GLY A 182 -1.89 -4.54 28.57
C GLY A 182 -1.05 -3.57 29.40
N LYS A 183 -0.63 -2.45 28.78
CA LYS A 183 0.31 -1.48 29.35
C LYS A 183 1.56 -2.17 29.94
N VAL A 184 2.11 -3.15 29.23
CA VAL A 184 3.18 -4.02 29.73
C VAL A 184 4.45 -3.19 29.97
N ASN A 185 4.91 -3.12 31.21
CA ASN A 185 6.20 -2.52 31.56
C ASN A 185 7.22 -3.63 31.86
N VAL A 186 8.15 -3.84 30.93
CA VAL A 186 9.18 -4.89 31.05
C VAL A 186 10.17 -4.61 32.18
N GLN A 187 10.37 -3.35 32.56
CA GLN A 187 11.20 -2.98 33.71
C GLN A 187 10.47 -3.12 35.06
N GLY A 188 9.17 -3.47 35.05
CA GLY A 188 8.37 -3.64 36.27
C GLY A 188 7.89 -2.33 36.90
N GLY A 189 8.05 -1.20 36.21
CA GLY A 189 7.61 0.11 36.67
C GLY A 189 6.09 0.36 36.54
N PRO A 190 5.58 1.49 37.08
CA PRO A 190 4.18 1.87 36.96
C PRO A 190 3.72 2.00 35.49
N THR A 191 2.44 1.69 35.25
CA THR A 191 1.85 1.65 33.89
C THR A 191 0.77 2.73 33.69
N ASN A 192 0.38 3.42 34.75
CA ASN A 192 -0.68 4.45 34.70
C ASN A 192 -0.18 5.81 34.19
N ASP A 193 1.13 5.96 34.01
CA ASP A 193 1.79 7.16 33.52
C ASP A 193 2.31 6.92 32.09
N PRO A 194 1.69 7.53 31.07
CA PRO A 194 2.07 7.32 29.67
C PRO A 194 3.52 7.69 29.35
N TYR A 195 4.05 8.78 29.93
CA TYR A 195 5.42 9.22 29.67
C TYR A 195 6.43 8.24 30.30
N ASN A 196 6.24 7.88 31.56
CA ASN A 196 7.15 6.97 32.24
C ASN A 196 7.15 5.57 31.60
N LEU A 197 5.98 5.07 31.17
CA LEU A 197 5.89 3.81 30.42
C LEU A 197 6.62 3.88 29.06
N LEU A 198 6.56 5.03 28.38
CA LEU A 198 7.30 5.26 27.14
C LEU A 198 8.82 5.22 27.38
N VAL A 199 9.30 5.93 28.40
CA VAL A 199 10.73 5.96 28.75
C VAL A 199 11.21 4.55 29.13
N ASP A 200 10.50 3.84 30.01
CA ASP A 200 10.86 2.47 30.44
C ASP A 200 10.90 1.47 29.28
N THR A 201 9.95 1.59 28.35
CA THR A 201 9.93 0.74 27.15
C THR A 201 11.19 0.94 26.32
N PHE A 202 11.59 2.19 26.09
CA PHE A 202 12.65 2.51 25.12
C PHE A 202 14.06 2.59 25.72
N ASP A 203 14.17 2.71 27.04
CA ASP A 203 15.41 2.48 27.77
C ASP A 203 15.85 1.00 27.69
N THR A 204 14.89 0.10 27.47
CA THR A 204 15.16 -1.32 27.18
C THR A 204 15.66 -1.50 25.74
N TRP A 205 16.99 -1.60 25.55
CA TRP A 205 17.65 -1.58 24.23
C TRP A 205 17.05 -2.52 23.17
N TRP A 206 16.65 -3.74 23.55
CA TRP A 206 16.14 -4.73 22.61
C TRP A 206 14.70 -4.42 22.18
N LEU A 207 13.89 -3.78 23.04
CA LEU A 207 12.58 -3.25 22.65
C LEU A 207 12.75 -2.11 21.65
N THR A 208 13.68 -1.20 21.92
CA THR A 208 14.03 -0.13 20.96
C THR A 208 14.42 -0.70 19.61
N LEU A 209 15.26 -1.73 19.55
CA LEU A 209 15.62 -2.39 18.30
C LEU A 209 14.40 -2.97 17.56
N ILE A 210 13.49 -3.67 18.26
CA ILE A 210 12.25 -4.21 17.66
C ILE A 210 11.41 -3.08 17.04
N TYR A 211 11.25 -1.97 17.75
CA TYR A 211 10.49 -0.82 17.27
C TYR A 211 11.17 -0.17 16.06
N LEU A 212 12.50 -0.04 16.04
CA LEU A 212 13.23 0.50 14.89
C LEU A 212 13.08 -0.38 13.63
N VAL A 213 13.15 -1.70 13.77
CA VAL A 213 12.88 -2.64 12.67
C VAL A 213 11.44 -2.48 12.16
N ALA A 214 10.47 -2.34 13.07
CA ALA A 214 9.08 -2.09 12.70
C ALA A 214 8.91 -0.75 11.96
N MET A 215 9.59 0.32 12.38
CA MET A 215 9.55 1.63 11.70
C MET A 215 10.17 1.59 10.30
N ALA A 216 11.22 0.79 10.08
CA ALA A 216 11.77 0.57 8.75
C ALA A 216 10.79 -0.16 7.83
N MET A 217 10.11 -1.21 8.35
CA MET A 217 9.07 -1.92 7.60
C MET A 217 7.85 -1.03 7.34
N LEU A 218 7.43 -0.23 8.31
CA LEU A 218 6.37 0.76 8.18
C LEU A 218 6.71 1.78 7.10
N GLY A 219 7.93 2.33 7.09
CA GLY A 219 8.39 3.26 6.06
C GLY A 219 8.32 2.67 4.66
N ALA A 220 8.82 1.44 4.48
CA ALA A 220 8.74 0.75 3.20
C ALA A 220 7.29 0.50 2.75
N HIS A 221 6.43 0.06 3.68
CA HIS A 221 5.01 -0.18 3.41
C HIS A 221 4.27 1.11 3.07
N LEU A 222 4.55 2.20 3.80
CA LEU A 222 3.93 3.51 3.65
C LEU A 222 4.33 4.18 2.33
N HIS A 223 5.61 4.11 1.95
CA HIS A 223 6.08 4.61 0.66
C HIS A 223 5.35 3.93 -0.50
N HIS A 224 5.33 2.59 -0.51
CA HIS A 224 4.68 1.83 -1.57
C HIS A 224 3.16 1.99 -1.54
N GLY A 225 2.55 1.94 -0.35
CA GLY A 225 1.11 2.07 -0.14
C GLY A 225 0.58 3.42 -0.60
N THR A 226 1.23 4.51 -0.20
CA THR A 226 0.85 5.88 -0.57
C THR A 226 0.97 6.10 -2.09
N TRP A 227 2.07 5.65 -2.69
CA TRP A 227 2.24 5.68 -4.15
C TRP A 227 1.14 4.87 -4.88
N SER A 228 0.76 3.71 -4.34
CA SER A 228 -0.29 2.85 -4.91
C SER A 228 -1.68 3.45 -4.75
N ALA A 229 -1.95 4.14 -3.65
CA ALA A 229 -3.20 4.84 -3.41
C ALA A 229 -3.38 5.99 -4.40
N PHE A 230 -2.35 6.82 -4.63
CA PHE A 230 -2.41 7.90 -5.61
C PHE A 230 -2.72 7.43 -7.03
N GLN A 231 -2.15 6.29 -7.45
CA GLN A 231 -2.49 5.69 -8.74
C GLN A 231 -3.94 5.21 -8.79
N THR A 232 -4.42 4.59 -7.71
CA THR A 232 -5.81 4.09 -7.61
C THR A 232 -6.84 5.22 -7.67
N LEU A 233 -6.51 6.37 -7.08
CA LEU A 233 -7.34 7.57 -7.09
C LEU A 233 -7.20 8.42 -8.36
N GLY A 234 -6.41 7.98 -9.35
CA GLY A 234 -6.22 8.70 -10.61
C GLY A 234 -5.32 9.94 -10.53
N LEU A 235 -4.62 10.17 -9.42
CA LEU A 235 -3.78 11.35 -9.18
C LEU A 235 -2.42 11.30 -9.91
N THR A 236 -2.25 10.38 -10.86
CA THR A 236 -1.00 10.15 -11.60
C THR A 236 -1.17 10.21 -13.12
N GLY A 237 -2.18 10.95 -13.59
CA GLY A 237 -2.55 11.05 -15.01
C GLY A 237 -1.53 11.74 -15.91
N THR A 238 -0.65 12.59 -15.36
CA THR A 238 0.44 13.24 -16.11
C THR A 238 1.81 12.82 -15.57
N ALA A 239 2.87 12.96 -16.39
CA ALA A 239 4.24 12.67 -15.96
C ALA A 239 4.64 13.51 -14.74
N ARG A 240 4.27 14.80 -14.73
CA ARG A 240 4.53 15.71 -13.60
C ARG A 240 3.77 15.28 -12.33
N ALA A 241 2.49 14.93 -12.45
CA ALA A 241 1.70 14.45 -11.31
C ALA A 241 2.27 13.14 -10.74
N ARG A 242 2.67 12.21 -11.61
CA ARG A 242 3.35 10.96 -11.25
C ARG A 242 4.64 11.20 -10.47
N THR A 243 5.51 12.09 -10.93
CA THR A 243 6.76 12.42 -10.23
C THR A 243 6.49 13.07 -8.87
N ARG A 244 5.52 13.98 -8.78
CA ARG A 244 5.09 14.60 -7.51
C ARG A 244 4.57 13.57 -6.53
N ALA A 245 3.68 12.68 -6.98
CA ALA A 245 3.10 11.61 -6.17
C ALA A 245 4.17 10.65 -5.62
N LYS A 246 5.17 10.26 -6.43
CA LYS A 246 6.31 9.46 -5.96
C LYS A 246 7.13 10.19 -4.89
N ARG A 247 7.46 11.47 -5.14
CA ARG A 247 8.22 12.28 -4.18
C ARG A 247 7.46 12.45 -2.87
N LEU A 248 6.16 12.73 -2.93
CA LEU A 248 5.33 12.86 -1.73
C LEU A 248 5.27 11.56 -0.94
N ALA A 249 5.07 10.43 -1.61
CA ALA A 249 5.06 9.12 -0.95
C ALA A 249 6.40 8.81 -0.26
N PHE A 250 7.53 9.17 -0.89
CA PHE A 250 8.85 9.02 -0.27
C PHE A 250 9.05 9.95 0.93
N VAL A 251 8.78 11.24 0.77
CA VAL A 251 8.93 12.24 1.85
C VAL A 251 8.07 11.87 3.05
N LEU A 252 6.81 11.50 2.81
CA LEU A 252 5.88 11.10 3.86
C LEU A 252 6.40 9.87 4.61
N ALA A 253 6.86 8.84 3.89
CA ALA A 253 7.44 7.65 4.51
C ALA A 253 8.70 7.95 5.31
N PHE A 254 9.59 8.78 4.76
CA PHE A 254 10.83 9.19 5.44
C PHE A 254 10.54 9.95 6.73
N VAL A 255 9.67 10.95 6.67
CA VAL A 255 9.28 11.77 7.84
C VAL A 255 8.66 10.89 8.93
N VAL A 256 7.75 9.98 8.56
CA VAL A 256 7.12 9.08 9.53
C VAL A 256 8.13 8.13 10.17
N THR A 257 8.99 7.49 9.37
CA THR A 257 10.02 6.59 9.91
C THR A 257 10.97 7.32 10.84
N VAL A 258 11.54 8.46 10.42
CA VAL A 258 12.48 9.22 11.24
C VAL A 258 11.80 9.80 12.47
N GLY A 259 10.61 10.39 12.32
CA GLY A 259 9.89 11.04 13.41
C GLY A 259 9.43 10.07 14.51
N PHE A 260 9.10 8.83 14.18
CA PHE A 260 8.87 7.80 15.20
C PHE A 260 10.16 7.21 15.76
N SER A 261 11.21 7.04 14.93
CA SER A 261 12.47 6.43 15.37
C SER A 261 13.32 7.34 16.25
N ILE A 262 13.18 8.67 16.16
CA ILE A 262 14.00 9.60 16.94
C ILE A 262 13.68 9.54 18.43
N VAL A 263 12.41 9.38 18.83
CA VAL A 263 12.01 9.28 20.24
C VAL A 263 12.71 8.11 20.96
N PRO A 264 12.60 6.84 20.52
CA PRO A 264 13.24 5.73 21.22
C PRO A 264 14.77 5.80 21.19
N ILE A 265 15.37 6.32 20.11
CA ILE A 265 16.82 6.53 20.03
C ILE A 265 17.27 7.54 21.10
N PHE A 266 16.53 8.64 21.28
CA PHE A 266 16.87 9.68 22.23
C PHE A 266 16.59 9.29 23.69
N VAL A 267 15.60 8.42 23.92
CA VAL A 267 15.43 7.76 25.23
C VAL A 267 16.65 6.90 25.53
N LEU A 268 17.04 6.00 24.62
CA LEU A 268 18.18 5.10 24.82
C LEU A 268 19.51 5.84 24.95
N ALA A 269 19.63 7.02 24.32
CA ALA A 269 20.79 7.90 24.46
C ALA A 269 20.79 8.74 25.76
N GLY A 270 19.75 8.66 26.58
CA GLY A 270 19.60 9.39 27.83
C GLY A 270 19.23 10.87 27.69
N VAL A 271 18.83 11.33 26.50
CA VAL A 271 18.38 12.72 26.27
C VAL A 271 16.94 12.91 26.73
N ILE A 272 16.10 11.89 26.54
CA ILE A 272 14.76 11.83 27.12
C ILE A 272 14.83 10.87 28.32
N SER A 273 14.67 11.41 29.52
CA SER A 273 14.65 10.65 30.77
C SER A 273 13.42 11.02 31.61
N LYS A 274 13.22 10.27 32.70
CA LYS A 274 12.22 10.61 33.73
C LYS A 274 12.63 11.88 34.48
#